data_AF-A0A2T5C717-F1
#
_entry.id   AF-A0A2T5C717-F1
#
_cell.length_a   1.000
_cell.length_b   1.000
_cell.length_c   1.000
_cell.angle_alpha   90.00
_cell.angle_beta   90.00
_cell.angle_gamma   90.00
#
_symmetry.space_group_name_H-M   'P 1'
#
loop_
_entity.id
_entity.type
_entity.pdbx_description
1 polymer ?
#
loop_
_entity_poly.entity_id
_entity_poly.type
_entity_poly.pdbx_seq_one_letter_code
_entity_poly.pdbx_strand_id
1 'polypeptide(L)'
;MGYVLGDEGSAAVLGRKLVADVLKKQLPEEVCGKFWDFYRSTPADLLDRVYKQPFPNRFLAGFAHFIHQNIDDDSLRRLVCSSFVEFFERNISQYESANELPVSFTGSTAWYFSELLHEAAEISGFRVGTICQNP
;
A
#
# COMPACT_ATOMS: atom_id res chain seq x y z
N MET A 1 -5.39 7.24 12.61
CA MET A 1 -4.01 7.12 13.13
C MET A 1 -2.97 7.62 12.14
N GLY A 2 -3.34 7.97 10.90
CA GLY A 2 -2.47 8.68 9.98
C GLY A 2 -1.38 7.77 9.43
N TYR A 3 -0.85 8.10 8.25
CA TYR A 3 0.13 7.26 7.54
C TYR A 3 1.39 6.88 8.34
N VAL A 4 1.70 7.54 9.46
CA VAL A 4 2.83 7.22 10.34
C VAL A 4 2.48 6.09 11.32
N LEU A 5 1.34 6.18 12.00
CA LEU A 5 0.97 5.32 13.14
C LEU A 5 -0.16 4.33 12.81
N GLY A 6 -0.71 4.37 11.60
CA GLY A 6 -1.74 3.46 11.12
C GLY A 6 -1.98 3.68 9.63
N ASP A 7 -3.25 3.68 9.22
CA ASP A 7 -3.70 3.77 7.82
C ASP A 7 -3.12 2.62 6.97
N GLU A 8 -3.01 1.42 7.55
CA GLU A 8 -2.58 0.21 6.87
C GLU A 8 -3.39 0.01 5.57
N GLY A 9 -2.72 -0.36 4.49
CA GLY A 9 -3.35 -0.54 3.18
C GLY A 9 -3.63 0.78 2.43
N SER A 10 -3.38 1.95 3.02
CA SER A 10 -3.49 3.22 2.29
C SER A 10 -2.34 3.42 1.31
N ALA A 11 -2.57 4.19 0.23
CA ALA A 11 -1.54 4.56 -0.73
C ALA A 11 -0.29 5.19 -0.07
N ALA A 12 -0.47 6.00 0.97
CA ALA A 12 0.66 6.62 1.68
C ALA A 12 1.52 5.59 2.42
N VAL A 13 0.90 4.59 3.05
CA VAL A 13 1.61 3.50 3.73
C VAL A 13 2.30 2.59 2.72
N LEU A 14 1.64 2.24 1.63
CA LEU A 14 2.23 1.45 0.54
C LEU A 14 3.46 2.16 -0.04
N GLY A 15 3.35 3.46 -0.34
CA GLY A 15 4.46 4.24 -0.84
C GLY A 15 5.61 4.37 0.16
N ARG A 16 5.30 4.51 1.45
CA ARG A 16 6.31 4.51 2.52
C ARG A 16 7.06 3.19 2.59
N LYS A 17 6.36 2.05 2.55
CA LYS A 17 6.96 0.70 2.54
C LYS A 17 7.88 0.53 1.33
N LEU A 18 7.37 0.87 0.13
CA LEU A 18 8.16 0.83 -1.10
C LEU A 18 9.45 1.65 -0.97
N VAL A 19 9.36 2.93 -0.59
CA VAL A 19 10.54 3.80 -0.47
C VAL A 19 11.54 3.25 0.56
N ALA A 20 11.05 2.76 1.70
CA ALA A 20 11.91 2.17 2.72
C ALA A 20 12.66 0.93 2.18
N ASP A 21 11.98 0.06 1.46
CA ASP A 21 12.57 -1.17 0.92
C ASP A 21 13.53 -0.89 -0.23
N VAL A 22 13.21 0.05 -1.12
CA VAL A 22 14.14 0.51 -2.18
C VAL A 22 15.40 1.10 -1.57
N LEU A 23 15.28 2.02 -0.59
CA LEU A 23 16.44 2.65 0.06
C LEU A 23 17.32 1.64 0.79
N LYS A 24 16.74 0.56 1.32
CA LYS A 24 17.44 -0.52 2.01
C LYS A 24 17.80 -1.70 1.10
N LYS A 25 17.53 -1.61 -0.21
CA LYS A 25 17.75 -2.68 -1.19
C LYS A 25 17.13 -4.02 -0.79
N GLN A 26 15.90 -3.99 -0.26
CA GLN A 26 15.13 -5.17 0.15
C GLN A 26 14.19 -5.69 -0.94
N LEU A 27 14.08 -4.97 -2.07
CA LEU A 27 13.39 -5.43 -3.28
C LEU A 27 14.41 -5.96 -4.30
N PRO A 28 13.97 -6.78 -5.27
CA PRO A 28 14.81 -7.21 -6.39
C PRO A 28 15.52 -6.03 -7.05
N GLU A 29 16.74 -6.27 -7.53
CA GLU A 29 17.56 -5.22 -8.15
C GLU A 29 16.87 -4.60 -9.36
N GLU A 30 16.13 -5.39 -10.13
CA GLU A 30 15.34 -4.92 -11.27
C GLU A 30 14.24 -3.94 -10.84
N VAL A 31 13.51 -4.22 -9.76
CA VAL A 31 12.47 -3.33 -9.22
C VAL A 31 13.09 -2.03 -8.71
N CYS A 32 14.21 -2.13 -7.98
CA CYS A 32 14.96 -0.96 -7.53
C CYS A 32 15.44 -0.11 -8.71
N GLY A 33 15.98 -0.73 -9.76
CA GLY A 33 16.41 -0.07 -10.99
C GLY A 33 15.26 0.68 -11.67
N LYS A 34 14.13 -0.01 -11.91
CA LYS A 34 12.92 0.59 -12.48
C LYS A 34 12.45 1.79 -11.66
N PHE A 35 12.48 1.71 -10.33
CA PHE A 35 12.09 2.81 -9.46
C PHE A 35 12.96 4.05 -9.66
N TRP A 36 14.29 3.90 -9.63
CA TRP A 36 15.21 5.02 -9.79
C TRP A 36 15.17 5.61 -11.20
N ASP A 37 15.01 4.78 -12.23
CA ASP A 37 14.87 5.24 -13.62
C ASP A 37 13.57 6.02 -13.84
N PHE A 38 12.48 5.57 -13.22
CA PHE A 38 11.17 6.20 -13.32
C PHE A 38 11.13 7.57 -12.64
N TYR A 39 11.63 7.66 -11.39
CA TYR A 39 11.54 8.88 -10.60
C TYR A 39 12.72 9.82 -10.74
N ARG A 40 13.85 9.36 -11.31
CA ARG A 40 15.10 10.13 -11.50
C ARG A 40 15.49 10.96 -10.27
N SER A 41 15.28 10.38 -9.10
CA SER A 41 15.53 11.02 -7.80
C SER A 41 16.73 10.36 -7.14
N THR A 42 17.32 11.00 -6.14
CA THR A 42 18.36 10.39 -5.31
C THR A 42 17.81 9.97 -3.93
N PRO A 43 18.51 9.10 -3.20
CA PRO A 43 18.17 8.82 -1.79
C PRO A 43 18.05 10.08 -0.93
N ALA A 44 18.91 11.08 -1.15
CA ALA A 44 18.87 12.34 -0.42
C ALA A 44 17.59 13.13 -0.70
N ASP A 45 17.14 13.17 -1.96
CA ASP A 45 15.90 13.86 -2.35
C ASP A 45 14.67 13.23 -1.70
N LEU A 46 14.62 11.89 -1.65
CA LEU A 46 13.51 11.18 -0.99
C LEU A 46 13.48 11.48 0.50
N LEU A 47 14.63 11.44 1.18
CA LEU A 47 14.72 11.75 2.60
C LEU A 47 14.33 13.20 2.89
N ASP A 48 14.78 14.15 2.07
CA ASP A 48 14.38 15.55 2.20
C ASP A 48 12.87 15.71 2.08
N ARG A 49 12.26 15.12 1.03
CA ARG A 49 10.81 15.20 0.81
C ARG A 49 9.98 14.53 1.90
N VAL A 50 10.46 13.44 2.49
CA VAL A 50 9.73 12.73 3.55
C VAL A 50 9.86 13.44 4.90
N TYR A 51 11.04 13.97 5.24
CA TYR A 51 11.31 14.45 6.60
C TYR A 51 11.27 15.98 6.75
N LYS A 52 11.41 16.75 5.66
CA LYS A 52 11.60 18.20 5.73
C LYS A 52 10.58 19.01 4.93
N GLN A 53 9.93 18.40 3.95
CA GLN A 53 8.95 19.09 3.10
C GLN A 53 7.51 18.91 3.61
N PRO A 54 6.60 19.86 3.31
CA PRO A 54 5.20 19.74 3.69
C PRO A 54 4.48 18.61 2.92
N PHE A 55 3.43 18.08 3.54
CA PHE A 55 2.56 17.01 3.00
C PHE A 55 3.28 15.71 2.57
N PRO A 56 4.16 15.13 3.42
CA PRO A 56 4.89 13.90 3.11
C PRO A 56 3.95 12.72 2.81
N ASN A 57 2.77 12.68 3.44
CA ASN A 57 1.75 11.67 3.17
C ASN A 57 1.26 11.68 1.71
N ARG A 58 1.04 12.87 1.12
CA ARG A 58 0.61 13.01 -0.28
C ARG A 58 1.73 12.63 -1.24
N PHE A 59 2.95 13.06 -0.92
CA PHE A 59 4.14 12.65 -1.67
C PHE A 59 4.29 11.13 -1.68
N LEU A 60 4.20 10.49 -0.50
CA LEU A 60 4.30 9.05 -0.37
C LEU A 60 3.17 8.32 -1.10
N ALA A 61 1.94 8.81 -1.02
CA ALA A 61 0.80 8.24 -1.74
C ALA A 61 1.00 8.21 -3.26
N GLY A 62 1.79 9.14 -3.81
CA GLY A 62 2.13 9.17 -5.24
C GLY A 62 2.90 7.93 -5.71
N PHE A 63 3.62 7.25 -4.82
CA PHE A 63 4.37 6.03 -5.17
C PHE A 63 3.48 4.81 -5.39
N ALA A 64 2.23 4.83 -4.94
CA ALA A 64 1.28 3.74 -5.21
C ALA A 64 1.07 3.53 -6.72
N HIS A 65 1.23 4.58 -7.55
CA HIS A 65 1.17 4.46 -9.00
C HIS A 65 2.27 3.56 -9.57
N PHE A 66 3.51 3.69 -9.09
CA PHE A 66 4.61 2.83 -9.51
C PHE A 66 4.36 1.37 -9.11
N ILE A 67 3.83 1.14 -7.92
CA ILE A 67 3.48 -0.21 -7.44
C ILE A 67 2.45 -0.84 -8.38
N HIS A 68 1.38 -0.12 -8.71
CA HIS A 68 0.34 -0.61 -9.62
C HIS A 68 0.88 -0.90 -11.03
N GLN A 69 1.75 -0.04 -11.57
CA GLN A 69 2.33 -0.25 -12.90
C GLN A 69 3.29 -1.45 -12.98
N ASN A 70 3.81 -1.92 -11.84
CA ASN A 70 4.77 -3.01 -11.77
C ASN A 70 4.24 -4.18 -10.92
N ILE A 71 2.91 -4.28 -10.79
CA ILE A 71 2.27 -5.23 -9.87
C ILE A 71 2.45 -6.70 -10.29
N ASP A 72 2.95 -6.96 -11.50
CA ASP A 72 3.32 -8.31 -11.93
C ASP A 72 4.56 -8.85 -11.20
N ASP A 73 5.34 -8.00 -10.53
CA ASP A 73 6.45 -8.43 -9.69
C ASP A 73 5.97 -8.95 -8.32
N ASP A 74 6.32 -10.21 -8.02
CA ASP A 74 5.93 -10.89 -6.78
C ASP A 74 6.33 -10.16 -5.50
N SER A 75 7.42 -9.39 -5.50
CA SER A 75 7.83 -8.60 -4.32
C SER A 75 6.87 -7.44 -4.07
N LEU A 76 6.36 -6.80 -5.12
CA LEU A 76 5.40 -5.71 -5.03
C LEU A 76 4.00 -6.22 -4.70
N ARG A 77 3.58 -7.36 -5.27
CA ARG A 77 2.34 -8.06 -4.85
C ARG A 77 2.34 -8.35 -3.36
N ARG A 78 3.43 -8.94 -2.86
CA ARG A 78 3.59 -9.26 -1.42
C ARG A 78 3.58 -8.01 -0.55
N LEU A 79 4.22 -6.92 -0.98
CA LEU A 79 4.20 -5.65 -0.26
C LEU A 79 2.77 -5.11 -0.10
N VAL A 80 1.96 -5.15 -1.16
CA VAL A 80 0.57 -4.68 -1.12
C VAL A 80 -0.32 -5.63 -0.31
N CYS A 81 -0.28 -6.92 -0.62
CA CYS A 81 -1.10 -7.95 0.04
C CYS A 81 -0.83 -7.98 1.54
N SER A 82 0.43 -8.00 1.97
CA SER A 82 0.77 -7.94 3.41
C SER A 82 0.26 -6.66 4.08
N SER A 83 0.28 -5.52 3.38
CA SER A 83 -0.27 -4.29 3.94
C SER A 83 -1.80 -4.31 4.07
N PHE A 84 -2.52 -5.06 3.23
CA PHE A 84 -3.95 -5.26 3.40
C PHE A 84 -4.28 -6.30 4.48
N VAL A 85 -3.47 -7.36 4.61
CA VAL A 85 -3.59 -8.30 5.73
C VAL A 85 -3.45 -7.56 7.06
N GLU A 86 -2.42 -6.69 7.18
CA GLU A 86 -2.27 -5.81 8.35
C GLU A 86 -3.51 -4.92 8.57
N PHE A 87 -4.15 -4.44 7.50
CA PHE A 87 -5.38 -3.65 7.62
C PHE A 87 -6.52 -4.49 8.22
N PHE A 88 -6.78 -5.69 7.70
CA PHE A 88 -7.81 -6.58 8.23
C PHE A 88 -7.54 -6.96 9.69
N GLU A 89 -6.31 -7.37 10.00
CA GLU A 89 -5.92 -7.82 11.34
C GLU A 89 -5.95 -6.71 12.38
N ARG A 90 -5.59 -5.48 12.01
CA ARG A 90 -5.44 -4.37 12.97
C ARG A 90 -6.63 -3.44 13.02
N ASN A 91 -7.43 -3.36 11.96
CA ASN A 91 -8.55 -2.43 11.88
C ASN A 91 -9.90 -3.17 11.86
N ILE A 92 -10.06 -4.17 10.99
CA ILE A 92 -11.38 -4.82 10.79
C ILE A 92 -11.69 -5.87 11.86
N SER A 93 -10.69 -6.62 12.32
CA SER A 93 -10.85 -7.67 13.35
C SER A 93 -11.41 -7.15 14.69
N GLN A 94 -11.31 -5.84 14.93
CA GLN A 94 -11.78 -5.22 16.17
C GLN A 94 -13.30 -5.04 16.22
N TYR A 95 -14.01 -5.17 15.10
CA TYR A 95 -15.46 -5.07 15.06
C TYR A 95 -16.10 -6.42 15.41
N GLU A 96 -17.06 -6.41 16.33
CA GLU A 96 -17.86 -7.60 16.64
C GLU A 96 -18.58 -8.09 15.37
N SER A 97 -18.60 -9.41 15.17
CA SER A 97 -19.22 -10.04 13.98
C SER A 97 -18.64 -9.58 12.63
N ALA A 98 -17.43 -9.00 12.57
CA ALA A 98 -16.80 -8.59 11.31
C ALA A 98 -16.61 -9.74 10.32
N ASN A 99 -16.50 -10.98 10.82
CA ASN A 99 -16.37 -12.18 10.01
C ASN A 99 -17.72 -12.70 9.46
N GLU A 100 -18.84 -12.17 9.95
CA GLU A 100 -20.19 -12.61 9.59
C GLU A 100 -20.79 -11.78 8.44
N LEU A 101 -20.25 -10.57 8.22
CA LEU A 101 -20.72 -9.63 7.20
C LEU A 101 -19.64 -9.33 6.16
N PRO A 102 -20.02 -9.10 4.89
CA PRO A 102 -19.07 -8.67 3.87
C PRO A 102 -18.61 -7.23 4.12
N VAL A 103 -17.29 -7.00 4.03
CA VAL A 103 -16.64 -5.70 4.20
C VAL A 103 -16.58 -5.00 2.84
N SER A 104 -17.27 -3.88 2.71
CA SER A 104 -17.26 -3.08 1.48
C SER A 104 -16.22 -1.96 1.56
N PHE A 105 -15.61 -1.63 0.42
CA PHE A 105 -14.51 -0.68 0.34
C PHE A 105 -14.82 0.46 -0.64
N THR A 106 -14.23 1.61 -0.38
CA THR A 106 -14.26 2.75 -1.29
C THR A 106 -12.88 3.39 -1.43
N GLY A 107 -12.62 4.01 -2.58
CA GLY A 107 -11.42 4.78 -2.86
C GLY A 107 -10.47 4.11 -3.86
N SER A 108 -9.58 4.92 -4.41
CA SER A 108 -8.66 4.53 -5.49
C SER A 108 -7.77 3.34 -5.14
N THR A 109 -7.23 3.29 -3.93
CA THR A 109 -6.32 2.20 -3.53
C THR A 109 -7.04 0.85 -3.52
N ALA A 110 -8.23 0.80 -2.92
CA ALA A 110 -9.05 -0.42 -2.92
C ALA A 110 -9.48 -0.84 -4.33
N TRP A 111 -9.79 0.14 -5.20
CA TRP A 111 -10.17 -0.12 -6.58
C TRP A 111 -9.02 -0.71 -7.42
N TYR A 112 -7.87 -0.02 -7.44
CA TYR A 112 -6.73 -0.40 -8.27
C TYR A 112 -6.02 -1.67 -7.79
N PHE A 113 -6.09 -1.99 -6.50
CA PHE A 113 -5.52 -3.23 -5.94
C PHE A 113 -6.61 -4.21 -5.49
N SER A 114 -7.77 -4.19 -6.13
CA SER A 114 -8.94 -5.00 -5.75
C SER A 114 -8.63 -6.49 -5.70
N GLU A 115 -7.91 -7.04 -6.67
CA GLU A 115 -7.48 -8.45 -6.68
C GLU A 115 -6.70 -8.82 -5.41
N LEU A 116 -5.68 -8.02 -5.07
CA LEU A 116 -4.86 -8.25 -3.87
C LEU A 116 -5.62 -7.98 -2.57
N LEU A 117 -6.60 -7.10 -2.60
CA LEU A 117 -7.49 -6.84 -1.47
C LEU A 117 -8.39 -8.05 -1.19
N HIS A 118 -8.92 -8.68 -2.25
CA HIS A 118 -9.65 -9.95 -2.13
C HIS A 118 -8.76 -11.06 -1.58
N GLU A 119 -7.55 -11.22 -2.12
CA GLU A 119 -6.58 -12.21 -1.65
C GLU A 119 -6.25 -12.02 -0.16
N ALA A 120 -5.96 -10.78 0.26
CA ALA A 120 -5.69 -10.46 1.65
C ALA A 120 -6.90 -10.72 2.57
N ALA A 121 -8.12 -10.43 2.11
CA ALA A 121 -9.32 -10.71 2.87
C ALA A 121 -9.51 -12.21 3.11
N GLU A 122 -9.31 -13.03 2.07
CA GLU A 122 -9.38 -14.49 2.18
C GLU A 122 -8.35 -15.03 3.16
N ILE A 123 -7.10 -14.57 3.09
CA ILE A 123 -6.02 -14.92 4.03
C ILE A 123 -6.41 -14.57 5.47
N SER A 124 -7.02 -13.40 5.67
CA SER A 124 -7.43 -12.92 6.99
C SER A 124 -8.79 -13.44 7.47
N GLY A 125 -9.49 -14.28 6.69
CA GLY A 125 -10.79 -14.86 7.07
C GLY A 125 -11.99 -13.93 6.92
N PHE A 126 -11.86 -12.87 6.12
CA PHE A 126 -12.93 -11.91 5.82
C PHE A 126 -13.51 -12.12 4.42
N ARG A 127 -14.69 -11.56 4.19
CA ARG A 127 -15.32 -11.51 2.85
C ARG A 127 -15.38 -10.08 2.37
N VAL A 128 -14.95 -9.84 1.14
CA VAL A 128 -15.09 -8.52 0.51
C VAL A 128 -16.48 -8.42 -0.13
N GLY A 129 -17.16 -7.32 0.13
CA GLY A 129 -18.41 -6.92 -0.50
C GLY A 129 -18.16 -6.08 -1.74
N THR A 130 -18.82 -4.92 -1.82
CA THR A 130 -18.67 -4.00 -2.95
C THR A 130 -17.39 -3.18 -2.83
N ILE A 131 -16.67 -3.00 -3.92
CA ILE A 131 -15.56 -2.03 -4.04
C ILE A 131 -15.99 -0.92 -5.00
N CYS A 132 -16.00 0.32 -4.53
CA CYS A 132 -16.32 1.50 -5.34
C CYS A 132 -15.11 2.43 -5.47
N GLN A 133 -14.83 2.96 -6.66
CA GLN A 133 -13.72 3.90 -6.82
C GLN A 133 -14.00 5.25 -6.14
N ASN A 134 -15.22 5.76 -6.32
CA ASN A 134 -15.74 6.96 -5.67
C ASN A 134 -17.04 6.57 -4.94
N PRO A 135 -17.31 7.10 -3.74
CA PRO A 135 -18.54 6.84 -2.99
C PRO A 135 -19.79 7.35 -3.70
#